data_AF-A0A3L6JKB5-F1
#
_entry.id   AF-A0A3L6JKB5-F1
#
_cell.length_a   1.000
_cell.length_b   1.000
_cell.length_c   1.000
_cell.angle_alpha   90.00
_cell.angle_beta   90.00
_cell.angle_gamma   90.00
#
_symmetry.space_group_name_H-M   'P 1'
#
loop_
_entity.id
_entity.type
_entity.pdbx_description
1 polymer ?
#
loop_
_entity_poly.entity_id
_entity_poly.type
_entity_poly.pdbx_seq_one_letter_code
_entity_poly.pdbx_strand_id
1 'polypeptide(L)'
;MTDNEMLVELREIRKLLTPPAPPAPPKGLINEFVAFISAYKVLGLAVAFILGIYIGNVVGALVSSFIMPLVAIVYPAISPPAPDNYVLSGGPIMDSLITFIIVAFVVFIIVKIASKLGIK
;
A
#
# COMPACT_ATOMS: atom_id res chain seq x y z
N MET A 1 -34.22 32.00 44.51
CA MET A 1 -32.96 32.22 43.80
C MET A 1 -32.70 33.71 43.83
N THR A 2 -31.79 34.14 44.67
CA THR A 2 -31.32 35.53 44.73
C THR A 2 -30.38 35.78 43.56
N ASP A 3 -30.38 36.99 42.99
CA ASP A 3 -29.57 37.32 41.80
C ASP A 3 -28.07 37.01 41.99
N ASN A 4 -27.57 37.11 43.22
CA ASN A 4 -26.20 36.78 43.58
C ASN A 4 -25.86 35.29 43.46
N GLU A 5 -26.82 34.38 43.71
CA GLU A 5 -26.61 32.93 43.58
C GLU A 5 -26.50 32.54 42.10
N MET A 6 -27.34 33.12 41.23
CA MET A 6 -27.27 32.89 39.79
C MET A 6 -25.93 33.32 39.20
N LEU A 7 -25.37 34.44 39.67
CA LEU A 7 -24.06 34.92 39.22
C LEU A 7 -22.91 33.99 39.63
N VAL A 8 -23.04 33.30 40.77
CA VAL A 8 -22.06 32.31 41.24
C VAL A 8 -22.12 31.06 40.36
N GLU A 9 -23.32 30.56 40.08
CA GLU A 9 -23.52 29.40 39.20
C GLU A 9 -23.01 29.67 37.77
N LEU A 10 -23.28 30.86 37.22
CA LEU A 10 -22.78 31.25 35.89
C LEU A 10 -21.25 31.32 35.84
N ARG A 11 -20.60 31.74 36.94
CA ARG A 11 -19.13 31.76 37.03
C ARG A 11 -18.55 30.36 37.13
N GLU A 12 -19.23 29.44 37.83
CA GLU A 12 -18.82 28.05 37.95
C GLU A 12 -19.01 27.28 36.64
N ILE A 13 -20.15 27.49 35.95
CA ILE A 13 -20.40 27.00 34.60
C ILE A 13 -19.35 27.52 33.62
N ARG A 14 -19.02 28.82 33.65
CA ARG A 14 -17.95 29.40 32.80
C ARG A 14 -16.60 28.73 33.07
N LYS A 15 -16.28 28.42 34.32
CA LYS A 15 -15.02 27.77 34.70
C LYS A 15 -14.96 26.32 34.23
N LEU A 16 -16.08 25.59 34.30
CA LEU A 16 -16.20 24.21 33.80
C LEU A 16 -16.28 24.15 32.26
N LEU A 17 -16.80 25.19 31.62
CA LEU A 17 -16.93 25.32 30.17
C LEU A 17 -15.75 26.04 29.52
N THR A 18 -14.75 26.50 30.27
CA THR A 18 -13.49 26.94 29.68
C THR A 18 -12.73 25.68 29.30
N PRO A 19 -12.67 25.29 28.01
CA PRO A 19 -11.98 24.07 27.63
C PRO A 19 -10.51 24.22 28.05
N PRO A 20 -9.87 23.15 28.57
CA PRO A 20 -8.43 23.19 28.82
C PRO A 20 -7.73 23.73 27.57
N ALA A 21 -6.81 24.68 27.77
CA ALA A 21 -6.13 25.37 26.67
C ALA A 21 -5.66 24.35 25.61
N PRO A 22 -5.88 24.61 24.31
CA PRO A 22 -5.41 23.71 23.26
C PRO A 22 -3.95 23.35 23.53
N PRO A 23 -3.58 22.06 23.56
CA PRO A 23 -2.22 21.64 23.83
C PRO A 23 -1.28 22.45 22.95
N ALA A 24 -0.26 23.05 23.55
CA ALA A 24 0.63 23.98 22.87
C ALA A 24 1.12 23.35 21.55
N PRO A 25 1.13 24.11 20.43
CA PRO A 25 1.54 23.57 19.14
C PRO A 25 2.92 22.92 19.30
N PRO A 26 3.11 21.71 18.73
CA PRO A 26 4.36 20.98 18.86
C PRO A 26 5.53 21.88 18.46
N LYS A 27 6.47 22.13 19.38
CA LYS A 27 7.62 23.01 19.09
C LYS A 27 8.59 22.30 18.14
N GLY A 28 8.82 22.92 16.98
CA GLY A 28 9.86 22.52 16.03
C GLY A 28 9.36 21.58 14.94
N LEU A 29 9.99 21.69 13.76
CA LEU A 29 9.60 21.00 12.52
C LEU A 29 9.47 19.48 12.67
N ILE A 30 10.31 18.84 13.48
CA ILE A 30 10.24 17.39 13.72
C ILE A 30 8.98 17.02 14.49
N ASN A 31 8.62 17.79 15.52
CA ASN A 31 7.42 17.51 16.32
C ASN A 31 6.14 17.83 15.52
N GLU A 32 6.17 18.86 14.67
CA GLU A 32 5.09 19.14 13.71
C GLU A 32 4.93 18.03 12.68
N PHE A 33 6.04 17.49 12.17
CA PHE A 33 6.04 16.38 11.23
C PHE A 33 5.52 15.07 11.86
N VAL A 34 5.94 14.75 13.08
CA VAL A 34 5.42 13.59 13.83
C VAL A 34 3.93 13.78 14.12
N ALA A 35 3.51 14.99 14.54
CA ALA A 35 2.10 15.32 14.72
C ALA A 35 1.29 15.15 13.43
N PHE A 36 1.83 15.61 12.29
CA PHE A 36 1.24 15.40 10.97
C PHE A 36 1.08 13.92 10.62
N ILE A 37 2.15 13.12 10.71
CA ILE A 37 2.08 11.68 10.40
C ILE A 37 1.05 10.97 11.30
N SER A 38 1.00 11.34 12.58
CA SER A 38 0.05 10.78 13.55
C SER A 38 -1.40 11.20 13.26
N ALA A 39 -1.64 12.44 12.84
CA ALA A 39 -2.97 12.97 12.52
C ALA A 39 -3.56 12.36 11.24
N TYR A 40 -2.72 12.13 10.22
CA TYR A 40 -3.16 11.67 8.91
C TYR A 40 -3.00 10.15 8.69
N LYS A 41 -2.60 9.38 9.70
CA LYS A 41 -2.40 7.91 9.62
C LYS A 41 -1.48 7.45 8.47
N VAL A 42 -0.60 8.34 7.98
CA VAL A 42 0.26 8.09 6.81
C VAL A 42 1.29 7.00 7.07
N LEU A 43 1.68 6.81 8.34
CA LEU A 43 2.66 5.78 8.74
C LEU A 43 2.22 4.37 8.32
N GLY A 44 0.93 4.03 8.51
CA GLY A 44 0.39 2.73 8.14
C GLY A 44 0.41 2.50 6.63
N LEU A 45 0.08 3.53 5.85
CA LEU A 45 0.14 3.49 4.39
C LEU A 45 1.57 3.32 3.89
N ALA A 46 2.52 4.06 4.45
CA ALA A 46 3.94 3.96 4.09
C ALA A 46 4.50 2.56 4.35
N VAL A 47 4.19 1.98 5.51
CA VAL A 47 4.62 0.62 5.86
C VAL A 47 4.00 -0.41 4.93
N ALA A 48 2.69 -0.33 4.68
CA ALA A 48 1.99 -1.25 3.78
C ALA A 48 2.53 -1.16 2.35
N PHE A 49 2.83 0.05 1.86
CA PHE A 49 3.37 0.26 0.52
C PHE A 49 4.78 -0.32 0.36
N ILE A 50 5.68 -0.04 1.32
CA ILE A 50 7.04 -0.59 1.32
C ILE A 50 6.98 -2.12 1.36
N LEU A 51 6.20 -2.68 2.30
CA LEU A 51 6.06 -4.13 2.41
C LEU A 51 5.47 -4.75 1.13
N GLY A 52 4.49 -4.09 0.52
CA GLY A 52 3.90 -4.50 -0.76
C GLY A 52 4.92 -4.56 -1.90
N ILE A 53 5.82 -3.57 -2.01
CA ILE A 53 6.91 -3.56 -3.00
C ILE A 53 7.85 -4.74 -2.78
N TYR A 54 8.32 -4.95 -1.55
CA TYR A 54 9.26 -6.05 -1.26
C TYR A 54 8.64 -7.43 -1.47
N ILE A 55 7.37 -7.62 -1.09
CA ILE A 55 6.64 -8.87 -1.40
C ILE A 55 6.51 -9.05 -2.91
N GLY A 56 6.17 -7.98 -3.65
CA GLY A 56 6.12 -7.99 -5.11
C GLY A 56 7.45 -8.43 -5.74
N ASN A 57 8.58 -7.93 -5.22
CA ASN A 57 9.91 -8.31 -5.69
C ASN A 57 10.22 -9.79 -5.44
N VAL A 58 9.84 -10.34 -4.29
CA VAL A 58 10.02 -11.77 -3.98
C VAL A 58 9.20 -12.63 -4.94
N VAL A 59 7.94 -12.27 -5.18
CA VAL A 59 7.09 -12.99 -6.13
C VAL A 59 7.65 -12.87 -7.55
N GLY A 60 8.08 -11.68 -7.95
CA GLY A 60 8.72 -11.43 -9.24
C GLY A 60 9.96 -12.29 -9.44
N ALA A 61 10.83 -12.38 -8.42
CA ALA A 61 12.02 -13.23 -8.44
C ALA A 61 11.68 -14.73 -8.54
N LEU A 62 10.62 -15.20 -7.88
CA LEU A 62 10.15 -16.58 -7.99
C LEU A 62 9.66 -16.88 -9.42
N VAL A 63 8.87 -15.97 -10.00
CA VAL A 63 8.37 -16.12 -11.37
C VAL A 63 9.52 -16.09 -12.37
N SER A 64 10.43 -15.13 -12.25
CA SER A 64 11.56 -15.00 -13.19
C SER A 64 12.54 -16.15 -13.08
N SER A 65 12.76 -16.72 -11.89
CA SER A 65 13.75 -17.78 -11.68
C SER A 65 13.24 -19.18 -12.03
N PHE A 66 11.94 -19.44 -11.84
CA PHE A 66 11.39 -20.79 -12.04
C PHE A 66 10.38 -20.88 -13.17
N ILE A 67 9.51 -19.89 -13.32
CA ILE A 67 8.40 -19.96 -14.28
C ILE A 67 8.84 -19.49 -15.66
N MET A 68 9.56 -18.38 -15.77
CA MET A 68 10.03 -17.87 -17.06
C MET A 68 10.92 -18.87 -17.83
N PRO A 69 11.87 -19.60 -17.19
CA PRO A 69 12.63 -20.63 -17.90
C PRO A 69 11.76 -21.77 -18.44
N LEU A 70 10.73 -22.20 -17.69
CA LEU A 70 9.77 -23.21 -18.15
C LEU A 70 8.94 -22.69 -19.32
N VAL A 71 8.52 -21.43 -19.25
CA VAL A 71 7.77 -20.77 -20.33
C VAL A 71 8.65 -20.62 -21.56
N ALA A 72 9.93 -20.25 -21.42
CA ALA A 72 10.87 -20.09 -22.52
C ALA A 72 11.15 -21.39 -23.30
N ILE A 73 10.94 -22.56 -22.70
CA ILE A 73 11.01 -23.85 -23.41
C ILE A 73 9.80 -24.02 -24.33
N VAL A 74 8.63 -23.54 -23.92
CA VAL A 74 7.37 -23.66 -24.67
C VAL A 74 7.16 -22.49 -25.62
N TYR A 75 7.74 -21.31 -25.32
CA TYR A 75 7.55 -20.06 -26.06
C TYR A 75 7.87 -20.16 -27.56
N PRO A 76 8.98 -20.79 -28.01
CA PRO A 76 9.26 -20.97 -29.42
C PRO A 76 8.20 -21.79 -30.16
N ALA A 77 7.43 -22.62 -29.44
CA ALA A 77 6.34 -23.42 -30.00
C ALA A 77 5.01 -22.65 -30.14
N ILE A 78 4.84 -21.54 -29.40
CA ILE A 78 3.62 -20.72 -29.40
C ILE A 78 3.80 -19.35 -30.09
N SER A 79 5.02 -18.82 -30.12
CA SER A 79 5.39 -17.58 -30.80
C SER A 79 6.81 -17.72 -31.34
N PRO A 80 6.98 -18.18 -32.60
CA PRO A 80 8.30 -18.26 -33.19
C PRO A 80 8.91 -16.84 -33.28
N PRO A 81 10.22 -16.68 -33.00
CA PRO A 81 10.87 -15.38 -33.08
C PRO A 81 10.67 -14.81 -34.48
N ALA A 82 10.08 -13.61 -34.56
CA ALA A 82 9.98 -12.90 -35.81
C ALA A 82 11.39 -12.59 -36.32
N PRO A 83 11.67 -12.75 -37.63
CA PRO A 83 12.97 -12.38 -38.17
C PRO A 83 13.24 -10.89 -37.92
N ASP A 84 14.52 -10.54 -37.72
CA ASP A 84 15.02 -9.26 -37.19
C ASP A 84 14.63 -7.99 -38.01
N ASN A 85 13.84 -8.16 -39.07
CA ASN A 85 13.48 -7.16 -40.07
C ASN A 85 12.07 -6.55 -39.91
N TYR A 86 11.28 -6.94 -38.90
CA TYR A 86 9.97 -6.32 -38.62
C TYR A 86 10.05 -5.33 -37.44
N VAL A 87 10.51 -4.12 -37.75
CA VAL A 87 10.70 -2.98 -36.80
C VAL A 87 9.37 -2.40 -36.28
N LEU A 88 8.22 -2.82 -36.83
CA LEU A 88 6.89 -2.42 -36.41
C LEU A 88 6.06 -3.60 -35.87
N SER A 89 6.70 -4.53 -35.17
CA SER A 89 6.02 -5.69 -34.59
C SER A 89 5.38 -5.32 -33.25
N GLY A 90 4.07 -5.52 -33.10
CA GLY A 90 3.37 -5.57 -31.80
C GLY A 90 3.85 -6.69 -30.85
N GLY A 91 5.02 -7.28 -31.13
CA GLY A 91 5.66 -8.34 -30.36
C GLY A 91 5.95 -7.96 -28.90
N PRO A 92 6.50 -6.77 -28.58
CA PRO A 92 6.75 -6.39 -27.18
C PRO A 92 5.48 -6.26 -26.34
N ILE A 93 4.36 -5.88 -26.96
CA ILE A 93 3.07 -5.78 -26.28
C ILE A 93 2.48 -7.18 -26.04
N MET A 94 2.57 -8.08 -27.02
CA MET A 94 2.10 -9.46 -26.85
C MET A 94 2.91 -10.22 -25.79
N ASP A 95 4.22 -10.03 -25.78
CA ASP A 95 5.13 -10.68 -24.83
C ASP A 95 4.88 -10.19 -23.38
N SER A 96 4.68 -8.88 -23.21
CA SER A 96 4.32 -8.31 -21.90
C SER A 96 2.93 -8.75 -21.43
N LEU A 97 1.95 -8.93 -22.33
CA LEU A 97 0.63 -9.49 -22.00
C LEU A 97 0.71 -10.94 -21.52
N ILE A 98 1.47 -11.79 -22.22
CA ILE A 98 1.67 -13.20 -21.82
C ILE A 98 2.35 -13.26 -20.45
N THR A 99 3.41 -12.48 -20.26
CA THR A 99 4.14 -12.40 -18.98
C THR A 99 3.22 -11.92 -17.85
N PHE A 100 2.36 -10.93 -18.09
CA PHE A 100 1.38 -10.44 -17.12
C PHE A 100 0.38 -11.53 -16.71
N ILE A 101 -0.18 -12.29 -17.66
CA ILE A 101 -1.11 -13.39 -17.37
C ILE A 101 -0.43 -14.47 -16.51
N ILE A 102 0.82 -14.81 -16.82
CA ILE A 102 1.60 -15.81 -16.07
C ILE A 102 1.85 -15.33 -14.64
N VAL A 103 2.34 -14.10 -14.45
CA VAL A 103 2.58 -13.53 -13.12
C VAL A 103 1.28 -13.49 -12.30
N ALA A 104 0.18 -13.03 -12.91
CA ALA A 104 -1.13 -12.97 -12.25
C ALA A 104 -1.61 -14.37 -11.81
N PHE A 105 -1.42 -15.39 -12.65
CA PHE A 105 -1.77 -16.77 -12.32
C PHE A 105 -0.92 -17.33 -11.17
N VAL A 106 0.38 -17.03 -11.13
CA VAL A 106 1.27 -17.47 -10.05
C VAL A 106 0.89 -16.80 -8.73
N VAL A 107 0.65 -15.48 -8.72
CA VAL A 107 0.14 -14.75 -7.55
C VAL A 107 -1.16 -15.39 -7.05
N PHE A 108 -2.07 -15.71 -7.96
CA PHE A 108 -3.32 -16.39 -7.61
C PHE A 108 -3.08 -17.75 -6.93
N ILE A 109 -2.16 -18.57 -7.45
CA ILE A 109 -1.82 -19.85 -6.81
C ILE A 109 -1.25 -19.63 -5.40
N ILE A 110 -0.35 -18.66 -5.22
CA ILE A 110 0.24 -18.34 -3.92
C ILE A 110 -0.85 -17.95 -2.92
N VAL A 111 -1.74 -17.03 -3.28
CA VAL A 111 -2.85 -16.60 -2.43
C VAL A 111 -3.77 -17.79 -2.12
N LYS A 112 -4.11 -18.60 -3.13
CA LYS A 112 -4.95 -19.78 -2.96
C LYS A 112 -4.35 -20.79 -1.98
N ILE A 113 -3.04 -21.03 -2.03
CA ILE A 113 -2.34 -21.91 -1.09
C ILE A 113 -2.32 -21.29 0.31
N ALA A 114 -1.98 -20.00 0.43
CA ALA A 114 -1.96 -19.30 1.70
C ALA A 114 -3.34 -19.34 2.40
N SER A 115 -4.42 -19.11 1.66
CA SER A 115 -5.79 -19.22 2.16
C SER A 115 -6.16 -20.65 2.59
N LYS A 116 -5.62 -21.67 1.90
CA LYS A 116 -5.86 -23.08 2.25
C LYS A 116 -5.07 -23.53 3.48
N LEU A 117 -3.96 -22.88 3.80
CA LEU A 117 -3.10 -23.16 4.96
C LEU A 117 -3.58 -22.49 6.25
N GLY A 118 -4.73 -21.81 6.23
CA GLY A 118 -5.35 -21.26 7.45
C GLY A 118 -4.68 -19.99 7.98
N ILE A 119 -3.80 -19.36 7.21
CA ILE A 119 -3.27 -18.02 7.50
C ILE A 119 -4.41 -17.05 7.14
N LYS A 120 -5.20 -16.66 8.13
CA LYS A 120 -6.19 -15.58 8.03
C LYS A 120 -5.50 -14.23 8.06
#